data_AF-A0A1W9SIG4-F1
#
_entry.id   AF-A0A1W9SIG4-F1
#
_cell.length_a   1.000
_cell.length_b   1.000
_cell.length_c   1.000
_cell.angle_alpha   90.00
_cell.angle_beta   90.00
_cell.angle_gamma   90.00
#
_symmetry.space_group_name_H-M   'P 1'
#
loop_
_entity.id
_entity.type
_entity.pdbx_description
1 polymer ?
#
loop_
_entity_poly.entity_id
_entity_poly.type
_entity_poly.pdbx_seq_one_letter_code
_entity_poly.pdbx_strand_id
1 'polypeptide(L)'
;MTDKFNILPLKQLLQITINQLDSSDFLFGIPKELFFKPNADDKFRTRRFGQLLETPMGVAAGPHAQMAQNIIAAWLTGARFIELKTIQTLDELEVSKPCIDMQDEGYNCEWSQELKIA
;
A
#
# COMPACT_ATOMS: atom_id res chain seq x y z
N MET A 1 2.02 12.04 -18.62
CA MET A 1 2.20 10.78 -17.85
C MET A 1 2.16 9.64 -18.84
N THR A 2 3.12 8.71 -18.76
CA THR A 2 3.10 7.49 -19.58
C THR A 2 2.00 6.56 -19.08
N ASP A 3 1.40 5.77 -19.95
CA ASP A 3 0.33 4.81 -19.63
C ASP A 3 0.83 3.50 -18.97
N LYS A 4 2.15 3.43 -18.75
CA LYS A 4 2.88 2.27 -18.23
C LYS A 4 3.24 2.44 -16.77
N PHE A 5 2.85 1.45 -15.98
CA PHE A 5 3.27 1.28 -14.61
C PHE A 5 4.66 0.62 -14.58
N ASN A 6 5.62 1.26 -13.93
CA ASN A 6 6.99 0.74 -13.82
C ASN A 6 7.29 0.37 -12.36
N ILE A 7 7.91 -0.79 -12.19
CA ILE A 7 8.32 -1.27 -10.87
C ILE A 7 9.52 -0.45 -10.38
N LEU A 8 9.47 0.00 -9.13
CA LEU A 8 10.63 0.56 -8.45
C LEU A 8 11.49 -0.60 -7.91
N PRO A 9 12.79 -0.71 -8.27
CA PRO A 9 13.64 -1.76 -7.75
C PRO A 9 13.68 -1.77 -6.23
N LEU A 10 13.54 -2.95 -5.62
CA LEU A 10 13.44 -3.10 -4.15
C LEU A 10 14.60 -2.42 -3.41
N LYS A 11 15.84 -2.57 -3.92
CA LYS A 11 17.03 -1.95 -3.32
C LYS A 11 16.91 -0.42 -3.28
N GLN A 12 16.37 0.17 -4.34
CA GLN A 12 16.17 1.61 -4.42
C GLN A 12 15.06 2.07 -3.47
N LEU A 13 13.93 1.35 -3.42
CA LEU A 13 12.85 1.63 -2.48
C LEU A 13 13.34 1.56 -1.02
N LEU A 14 14.11 0.54 -0.67
CA LEU A 14 14.67 0.38 0.67
C LEU A 14 15.61 1.54 1.01
N GLN A 15 16.50 1.92 0.09
CA GLN A 15 17.41 3.05 0.31
C GLN A 15 16.65 4.36 0.53
N ILE A 16 15.61 4.63 -0.27
CA ILE A 16 14.74 5.81 -0.10
C ILE A 16 14.08 5.78 1.28
N THR A 17 13.53 4.62 1.67
CA THR A 17 12.81 4.43 2.94
C THR A 17 13.73 4.70 4.13
N ILE A 18 14.91 4.06 4.17
CA ILE A 18 15.88 4.24 5.26
C ILE A 18 16.35 5.69 5.34
N ASN A 19 16.73 6.28 4.20
CA ASN A 19 17.19 7.66 4.17
C ASN A 19 16.13 8.63 4.72
N GLN A 20 14.86 8.48 4.33
CA GLN A 20 13.79 9.33 4.85
C GLN A 20 13.55 9.12 6.35
N LEU A 21 13.59 7.87 6.82
CA LEU A 21 13.43 7.58 8.25
C LEU A 21 14.55 8.20 9.10
N ASP A 22 15.78 8.23 8.59
CA ASP A 22 16.95 8.76 9.32
C ASP A 22 17.08 10.29 9.22
N SER A 23 16.72 10.87 8.08
CA SER A 23 17.04 12.28 7.77
C SER A 23 15.85 13.23 7.73
N SER A 24 14.62 12.74 7.89
CA SER A 24 13.40 13.56 7.80
C SER A 24 12.34 13.18 8.84
N ASP A 25 11.37 14.06 9.05
CA ASP A 25 10.24 13.84 9.95
C ASP A 25 9.00 13.27 9.25
N PHE A 26 9.18 12.70 8.06
CA PHE A 26 8.12 12.05 7.31
C PHE A 26 8.63 10.82 6.54
N LEU A 27 7.73 9.98 6.08
CA LEU A 27 8.02 8.92 5.12
C LEU A 27 6.92 8.91 4.06
N PHE A 28 7.29 8.95 2.78
CA PHE A 28 6.34 9.05 1.66
C PHE A 28 5.31 10.19 1.81
N GLY A 29 5.72 11.30 2.46
CA GLY A 29 4.86 12.44 2.75
C GLY A 29 3.98 12.32 4.00
N ILE A 30 4.05 11.20 4.73
CA ILE A 30 3.32 10.99 5.99
C ILE A 30 4.21 11.45 7.16
N PRO A 31 3.82 12.48 7.93
CA PRO A 31 4.54 12.90 9.12
C PRO A 31 4.69 11.78 10.16
N LYS A 32 5.85 11.70 10.82
CA LYS A 32 6.16 10.71 11.86
C LYS A 32 5.20 10.72 13.04
N GLU A 33 4.60 11.87 13.34
CA GLU A 33 3.57 12.02 14.38
C GLU A 33 2.28 11.25 14.07
N LEU A 34 2.00 10.97 12.80
CA LEU A 34 0.86 10.16 12.36
C LEU A 34 1.17 8.66 12.32
N PHE A 35 2.41 8.26 12.63
CA PHE A 35 2.76 6.84 12.64
C PHE A 35 2.07 6.14 13.79
N PHE A 36 1.43 5.02 13.46
CA PHE A 36 0.73 4.21 14.45
C PHE A 36 1.73 3.52 15.37
N LYS A 37 1.63 3.81 16.68
CA LYS A 37 2.43 3.21 17.74
C LYS A 37 1.51 2.33 18.60
N PRO A 38 1.53 1.00 18.41
CA PRO A 38 0.64 0.13 19.14
C PRO A 38 0.95 0.10 20.63
N ASN A 39 -0.10 0.05 21.46
CA ASN A 39 0.00 -0.16 22.90
C ASN A 39 -0.58 -1.53 23.27
N ALA A 40 -0.04 -2.15 24.33
CA ALA A 40 -0.58 -3.39 24.86
C ALA A 40 -2.04 -3.25 25.34
N ASP A 41 -2.42 -2.05 25.79
CA ASP A 41 -3.74 -1.75 26.33
C ASP A 41 -4.74 -1.22 25.27
N ASP A 42 -4.35 -1.21 23.98
CA ASP A 42 -5.25 -0.79 22.91
C ASP A 42 -6.52 -1.66 22.86
N LYS A 43 -7.68 -1.01 22.89
CA LYS A 43 -8.99 -1.68 23.05
C LYS A 43 -9.38 -2.57 21.86
N PHE A 44 -8.90 -2.23 20.66
CA PHE A 44 -9.32 -2.88 19.42
C PHE A 44 -8.36 -3.96 18.92
N ARG A 45 -7.35 -4.33 19.73
CA ARG A 45 -6.47 -5.45 19.41
C ARG A 45 -7.30 -6.72 19.25
N THR A 46 -6.99 -7.52 18.23
CA THR A 46 -7.76 -8.73 17.92
C THR A 46 -6.85 -9.87 17.52
N ARG A 47 -7.34 -11.11 17.64
CA ARG A 47 -6.64 -12.29 17.14
C ARG A 47 -7.34 -12.87 15.92
N ARG A 48 -6.58 -13.10 14.85
CA ARG A 48 -7.03 -13.73 13.60
C ARG A 48 -5.91 -14.60 13.05
N PHE A 49 -6.25 -15.78 12.52
CA PHE A 49 -5.29 -16.72 11.94
C PHE A 49 -4.09 -17.05 12.85
N GLY A 50 -4.32 -17.13 14.16
CA GLY A 50 -3.26 -17.37 15.15
C GLY A 50 -2.34 -16.18 15.45
N GLN A 51 -2.52 -15.05 14.76
CA GLN A 51 -1.74 -13.83 14.92
C GLN A 51 -2.50 -12.79 15.73
N LEU A 52 -1.75 -12.00 16.50
CA LEU A 52 -2.28 -10.79 17.13
C LEU A 52 -2.20 -9.65 16.12
N LEU A 53 -3.29 -8.92 15.96
CA LEU A 53 -3.35 -7.69 15.19
C LEU A 53 -3.51 -6.54 16.19
N GLU A 54 -2.59 -5.57 16.14
CA GLU A 54 -2.67 -4.40 17.03
C GLU A 54 -3.84 -3.47 16.69
N THR A 55 -4.34 -3.53 15.46
CA THR A 55 -5.62 -2.95 15.05
C THR A 55 -6.41 -4.01 14.26
N PRO A 56 -7.76 -3.90 14.20
CA PRO A 56 -8.57 -4.79 13.40
C PRO A 56 -8.70 -4.31 11.94
N MET A 57 -7.88 -3.34 11.53
CA MET A 57 -8.01 -2.62 10.27
C MET A 57 -6.95 -3.05 9.26
N GLY A 58 -7.23 -2.83 7.99
CA GLY A 58 -6.21 -2.73 6.98
C GLY A 58 -6.79 -2.57 5.58
N VAL A 59 -6.01 -2.95 4.58
CA VAL A 59 -6.24 -2.56 3.20
C VAL A 59 -6.76 -3.75 2.41
N ALA A 60 -7.88 -3.56 1.72
CA ALA A 60 -8.45 -4.56 0.82
C ALA A 60 -7.63 -4.67 -0.48
N ALA A 61 -7.73 -5.82 -1.14
CA ALA A 61 -7.08 -6.03 -2.44
C ALA A 61 -7.56 -4.98 -3.46
N GLY A 62 -6.63 -4.22 -4.03
CA GLY A 62 -6.96 -3.10 -4.92
C GLY A 62 -5.80 -2.11 -5.09
N PRO A 63 -6.07 -0.88 -5.57
CA PRO A 63 -5.05 0.13 -5.85
C PRO A 63 -4.12 0.43 -4.66
N HIS A 64 -4.67 0.42 -3.45
CA HIS A 64 -3.91 0.68 -2.23
C HIS A 64 -2.94 -0.45 -1.84
N ALA A 65 -3.10 -1.64 -2.40
CA ALA A 65 -2.23 -2.80 -2.18
C ALA A 65 -1.43 -3.20 -3.43
N GLN A 66 -1.41 -2.35 -4.47
CA GLN A 66 -0.67 -2.60 -5.71
C GLN A 66 0.80 -2.22 -5.62
N MET A 67 1.12 -1.10 -4.93
CA MET A 67 2.49 -0.60 -4.83
C MET A 67 3.08 -0.88 -3.46
N ALA A 68 4.35 -1.28 -3.41
CA ALA A 68 5.05 -1.57 -2.16
C ALA A 68 5.05 -0.37 -1.19
N GLN A 69 5.24 0.85 -1.70
CA GLN A 69 5.17 2.07 -0.86
C GLN A 69 3.79 2.29 -0.23
N ASN A 70 2.69 1.91 -0.90
CA ASN A 70 1.34 2.05 -0.35
C ASN A 70 1.11 1.02 0.76
N ILE A 71 1.60 -0.21 0.59
CA ILE A 71 1.56 -1.25 1.62
C ILE A 71 2.36 -0.80 2.86
N ILE A 72 3.57 -0.26 2.66
CA ILE A 72 4.41 0.28 3.73
C ILE A 72 3.68 1.43 4.44
N ALA A 73 3.16 2.39 3.68
CA ALA A 73 2.41 3.53 4.21
C ALA A 73 1.20 3.09 5.05
N ALA A 74 0.39 2.15 4.54
CA ALA A 74 -0.76 1.62 5.25
C ALA A 74 -0.36 0.93 6.56
N TRP A 75 0.70 0.12 6.54
CA TRP A 75 1.21 -0.53 7.76
C TRP A 75 1.72 0.49 8.78
N LEU A 76 2.44 1.51 8.32
CA LEU A 76 2.93 2.62 9.16
C LEU A 76 1.81 3.40 9.83
N THR A 77 0.66 3.55 9.16
CA THR A 77 -0.53 4.25 9.69
C THR A 77 -1.53 3.32 10.36
N GLY A 78 -1.16 2.06 10.61
CA GLY A 78 -1.86 1.17 11.53
C GLY A 78 -2.60 0.00 10.89
N ALA A 79 -2.51 -0.23 9.59
CA ALA A 79 -3.03 -1.45 8.98
C ALA A 79 -2.28 -2.69 9.50
N ARG A 80 -3.03 -3.76 9.82
CA ARG A 80 -2.50 -5.05 10.26
C ARG A 80 -3.06 -6.24 9.49
N PHE A 81 -4.13 -6.04 8.74
CA PHE A 81 -4.66 -7.03 7.80
C PHE A 81 -4.63 -6.47 6.38
N ILE A 82 -3.67 -6.91 5.57
CA ILE A 82 -3.45 -6.38 4.22
C ILE A 82 -3.70 -7.48 3.22
N GLU A 83 -4.74 -7.31 2.41
CA GLU A 83 -5.02 -8.15 1.26
C GLU A 83 -4.26 -7.59 0.06
N LEU A 84 -3.32 -8.37 -0.47
CA LEU A 84 -2.53 -7.92 -1.60
C LEU A 84 -3.40 -7.80 -2.85
N LYS A 85 -3.05 -6.82 -3.71
CA LYS A 85 -3.66 -6.72 -5.03
C LYS A 85 -3.54 -8.07 -5.74
N THR A 86 -4.61 -8.45 -6.42
CA THR A 86 -4.66 -9.68 -7.22
C THR A 86 -3.51 -9.71 -8.21
N ILE A 87 -3.06 -10.92 -8.53
CA ILE A 87 -2.14 -11.17 -9.63
C ILE A 87 -2.80 -12.18 -10.56
N GLN A 88 -2.64 -12.00 -11.87
CA GLN A 88 -3.28 -12.84 -12.86
C GLN A 88 -2.23 -13.46 -13.79
N THR A 89 -2.48 -14.70 -14.22
CA THR A 89 -1.61 -15.38 -15.20
C THR A 89 -1.80 -14.82 -16.61
N LEU A 90 -3.03 -14.42 -16.95
CA LEU A 90 -3.41 -13.89 -18.26
C LEU A 90 -3.62 -12.38 -18.17
N ASP A 91 -2.52 -11.64 -18.15
CA ASP A 91 -2.51 -10.18 -18.09
C ASP A 91 -2.25 -9.57 -19.49
N GLU A 92 -3.20 -9.80 -20.40
CA GLU A 92 -3.26 -9.19 -21.74
C GLU A 92 -4.60 -8.48 -21.95
N LEU A 93 -5.12 -7.89 -20.87
CA LEU A 93 -6.38 -7.17 -20.89
C LEU A 93 -6.12 -5.73 -21.34
N GLU A 94 -6.69 -5.33 -22.48
CA GLU A 94 -6.78 -3.92 -22.84
C GLU A 94 -7.91 -3.28 -22.03
N VAL A 95 -7.55 -2.68 -20.90
CA VAL A 95 -8.48 -1.91 -20.07
C VAL A 95 -8.50 -0.46 -20.53
N SER A 96 -9.68 0.05 -20.87
CA SER A 96 -9.87 1.47 -21.19
C SER A 96 -9.55 2.35 -19.98
N LYS A 97 -8.74 3.39 -20.17
CA LYS A 97 -8.30 4.32 -19.12
C LYS A 97 -8.95 5.70 -19.33
N PRO A 98 -9.39 6.39 -18.27
CA PRO A 98 -9.40 5.98 -16.86
C PRO A 98 -10.37 4.82 -16.62
N CYS A 99 -10.00 3.90 -15.72
CA CYS A 99 -10.77 2.68 -15.45
C CYS A 99 -11.55 2.71 -14.12
N ILE A 100 -11.33 3.73 -13.29
CA ILE A 100 -12.15 4.06 -12.13
C ILE A 100 -13.01 5.28 -12.46
N ASP A 101 -14.31 5.17 -12.25
CA ASP A 101 -15.21 6.32 -12.21
C ASP A 101 -15.30 6.84 -10.77
N MET A 102 -14.87 8.09 -10.56
CA MET A 102 -14.74 8.70 -9.26
C MET A 102 -15.60 9.96 -9.20
N GLN A 103 -16.57 9.95 -8.28
CA GLN A 103 -17.63 10.97 -8.23
C GLN A 103 -17.25 12.20 -7.41
N ASP A 104 -16.22 12.11 -6.57
CA ASP A 104 -15.75 13.19 -5.69
C ASP A 104 -14.21 13.19 -5.64
N GLU A 105 -13.60 13.37 -4.46
CA GLU A 105 -12.14 13.39 -4.31
C GLU A 105 -11.49 12.00 -4.36
N GLY A 106 -10.40 11.93 -5.13
CA GLY A 106 -9.47 10.82 -5.03
C GLY A 106 -8.37 10.91 -6.07
N TYR A 107 -7.46 9.96 -5.98
CA TYR A 107 -6.29 9.89 -6.84
C TYR A 107 -6.44 8.68 -7.75
N ASN A 108 -7.02 8.90 -8.92
CA ASN A 108 -7.24 7.88 -9.94
C ASN A 108 -5.95 7.58 -10.70
N CYS A 109 -4.99 6.99 -9.99
CA CYS A 109 -3.77 6.43 -10.58
C CYS A 109 -3.89 4.91 -10.76
N GLU A 110 -5.11 4.36 -10.78
CA GLU A 110 -5.28 2.96 -11.18
C GLU A 110 -5.10 2.86 -12.70
N TRP A 111 -3.83 2.64 -13.05
CA TRP A 111 -3.51 1.80 -14.17
C TRP A 111 -3.78 0.37 -13.70
N SER A 112 -4.94 -0.19 -14.09
CA SER A 112 -5.15 -1.64 -14.02
C SER A 112 -4.15 -2.28 -14.98
N GLN A 113 -2.93 -2.44 -14.47
CA GLN A 113 -1.86 -3.21 -15.05
C GLN A 113 -1.57 -4.24 -13.98
N GLU A 114 -1.99 -5.47 -14.23
CA GLU A 114 -1.62 -6.56 -13.34
C GLU A 114 -0.11 -6.86 -13.57
N LEU A 115 0.53 -7.58 -12.66
CA LEU A 115 1.91 -8.00 -12.86
C LEU A 115 1.88 -9.44 -13.35
N LYS A 116 2.40 -9.69 -14.56
CA LYS A 116 2.72 -11.04 -15.00
C LYS A 116 3.72 -11.66 -14.01
N ILE A 117 3.38 -12.84 -13.50
CA ILE A 117 4.33 -13.67 -12.77
C ILE A 117 5.33 -14.19 -13.80
N ALA A 118 6.62 -13.86 -13.61
CA ALA A 118 7.72 -14.36 -14.44
C ALA A 118 8.02 -15.83 -14.12
#